data_AF-A0A923MS96-F1
#
_entry.id   AF-A0A923MS96-F1
#
_cell.length_a   1.000
_cell.length_b   1.000
_cell.length_c   1.000
_cell.angle_alpha   90.00
_cell.angle_beta   90.00
_cell.angle_gamma   90.00
#
_symmetry.space_group_name_H-M   'P 1'
#
loop_
_entity.id
_entity.type
_entity.pdbx_description
1 polymer ?
#
loop_
_entity_poly.entity_id
_entity_poly.type
_entity_poly.pdbx_seq_one_letter_code
_entity_poly.pdbx_strand_id
1 'polypeptide(L)'
;MTIQCPRCQAASPDGNRFCGACGFGLQPEAATVREYVDGAMRQQVEAAVAARFKDQKLLEVETAQAIAARLTDWAKLFGFFVGVPAALVLLVLAILGIKTYSDFTSQVQRAQAEVTKKLETAGSSAEKLKGDSEKLALEYDKLSARLRDTTAIAAQLDSLTRRVDQIGEKVGISPTSNVSASQKAQIQAAFTGYQQYLGELGYGQTKERVELDVRGDLLQKQGAVAYYEPDKRRMVIDSKYVTEPIVLYREYMHHVLMGGRKLGNSPEHYALESGIAWYLPCSFVGRAETPAVSAWKLTNQRRFSEIRPGHESALVDGTEIWGAAFWEIRQILGQRAADKLILDAWFRLRPAVPPRELAATFAKLLSQDGTHAAAIREIFSRRGVAV
;
A
#
# COMPACT_ATOMS: atom_id res chain seq x y z
N MET A 1 9.47 -36.76 37.16
CA MET A 1 10.40 -37.52 36.29
C MET A 1 10.96 -36.53 35.27
N THR A 2 11.85 -36.92 34.35
CA THR A 2 12.31 -36.04 33.27
C THR A 2 11.88 -36.65 31.94
N ILE A 3 11.40 -35.82 31.02
CA ILE A 3 11.02 -36.23 29.66
C ILE A 3 12.12 -35.72 28.73
N GLN A 4 12.58 -36.57 27.82
CA GLN A 4 13.49 -36.13 26.76
C GLN A 4 12.71 -35.46 25.62
N CYS A 5 13.17 -34.29 25.21
CA CYS A 5 12.56 -33.60 24.07
C CYS A 5 12.77 -34.41 22.77
N PRO A 6 11.72 -34.75 22.02
CA PRO A 6 11.88 -35.53 20.78
C PRO A 6 12.64 -34.79 19.68
N ARG A 7 12.73 -33.45 19.76
CA ARG A 7 13.41 -32.62 18.75
C ARG A 7 14.90 -32.44 19.01
N CYS A 8 15.32 -32.21 20.25
CA CYS A 8 16.72 -31.91 20.58
C CYS A 8 17.33 -32.85 21.63
N GLN A 9 16.59 -33.84 22.11
CA GLN A 9 16.98 -34.80 23.16
C GLN A 9 17.40 -34.21 24.51
N ALA A 10 17.27 -32.89 24.70
CA ALA A 10 17.51 -32.26 26.00
C ALA A 10 16.50 -32.76 27.04
N ALA A 11 16.99 -33.08 28.24
CA ALA A 11 16.15 -33.42 29.38
C ALA A 11 15.32 -32.20 29.80
N SER A 12 14.01 -32.36 29.94
CA SER A 12 13.12 -31.34 30.47
C SER A 12 12.40 -31.86 31.72
N PRO A 13 12.25 -31.02 32.76
CA PRO A 13 11.44 -31.36 33.93
C PRO A 13 10.01 -31.78 33.54
N ASP A 14 9.47 -32.77 34.23
CA ASP A 14 8.05 -33.14 34.14
C ASP A 14 7.14 -31.91 34.34
N GLY A 15 6.07 -31.81 33.55
CA GLY A 15 5.10 -30.72 33.64
C GLY A 15 5.43 -29.46 32.84
N ASN A 16 6.63 -29.35 32.24
CA ASN A 16 6.93 -28.24 31.33
C ASN A 16 6.19 -28.40 30.00
N ARG A 17 5.48 -27.35 29.57
CA ARG A 17 4.76 -27.32 28.29
C ARG A 17 5.69 -27.25 27.08
N PHE A 18 6.88 -26.68 27.25
CA PHE A 18 7.87 -26.49 26.19
C PHE A 18 9.26 -26.92 26.66
N CYS A 19 10.08 -27.40 25.74
CA CYS A 19 11.48 -27.70 25.99
C CYS A 19 12.25 -26.40 26.25
N GLY A 20 12.93 -26.29 27.40
CA GLY A 20 13.72 -25.11 27.75
C GLY A 20 14.91 -24.86 26.83
N ALA A 21 15.38 -25.87 26.09
CA ALA A 21 16.52 -25.74 25.18
C ALA A 21 16.12 -25.28 23.77
N CYS A 22 15.01 -25.79 23.21
CA CYS A 22 14.64 -25.54 21.80
C CYS A 22 13.22 -24.99 21.60
N GLY A 23 12.44 -24.82 22.67
CA GLY A 23 11.06 -24.32 22.60
C GLY A 23 10.04 -25.30 22.02
N PHE A 24 10.40 -26.55 21.75
CA PHE A 24 9.46 -27.56 21.23
C PHE A 24 8.39 -27.91 22.26
N GLY A 25 7.12 -27.96 21.87
CA GLY A 25 6.01 -28.33 22.75
C GLY A 25 6.12 -29.79 23.20
N LEU A 26 6.15 -30.04 24.51
CA LEU A 26 6.34 -31.39 25.09
C LEU A 26 5.02 -32.10 25.42
N GLN A 27 3.89 -31.41 25.29
CA GLN A 27 2.57 -32.01 25.53
C GLN A 27 2.04 -32.70 24.25
N PRO A 28 1.67 -34.00 24.32
CA PRO A 28 1.19 -34.75 23.16
C PRO A 28 -0.12 -34.22 22.58
N GLU A 29 -0.94 -33.54 23.38
CA GLU A 29 -2.21 -32.94 22.97
C GLU A 29 -2.04 -31.74 22.00
N ALA A 30 -0.90 -31.04 22.06
CA ALA A 30 -0.60 -29.94 21.14
C ALA A 30 -0.03 -30.42 19.79
N ALA A 31 0.53 -31.63 19.75
CA ALA A 31 1.10 -32.20 18.53
C ALA A 31 -0.01 -32.60 17.53
N THR A 32 -1.10 -33.18 18.01
CA THR A 32 -2.23 -33.63 17.17
C THR A 32 -2.97 -32.48 16.50
N VAL A 33 -3.15 -31.35 17.21
CA VAL A 33 -3.79 -30.15 16.64
C VAL A 33 -2.92 -29.54 15.53
N ARG A 34 -1.59 -29.51 15.71
CA ARG A 34 -0.68 -28.95 14.71
C ARG A 34 -0.63 -29.80 13.45
N GLU A 35 -0.58 -31.12 13.60
CA GLU A 35 -0.58 -32.05 12.47
C GLU A 35 -1.89 -31.99 11.67
N TYR A 36 -3.02 -31.82 12.36
CA TYR A 36 -4.32 -31.61 11.70
C TYR A 36 -4.39 -30.29 10.93
N VAL A 37 -3.89 -29.18 11.51
CA VAL A 37 -3.88 -27.86 10.86
C VAL A 37 -2.94 -27.84 9.65
N ASP A 38 -1.72 -28.39 9.79
CA ASP A 38 -0.75 -28.44 8.69
C ASP A 38 -1.27 -29.34 7.54
N GLY A 39 -1.94 -30.45 7.85
CA GLY A 39 -2.58 -31.32 6.86
C GLY A 39 -3.70 -30.63 6.09
N ALA A 40 -4.65 -29.99 6.80
CA ALA A 40 -5.79 -29.32 6.19
C ALA A 40 -5.37 -28.12 5.31
N MET A 41 -4.37 -27.35 5.75
CA MET A 41 -3.88 -26.19 5.01
C MET A 41 -3.15 -26.60 3.72
N ARG A 42 -2.34 -27.67 3.78
CA ARG A 42 -1.63 -28.19 2.60
C ARG A 42 -2.61 -28.69 1.54
N GLN A 43 -3.67 -29.37 1.97
CA GLN A 43 -4.71 -29.88 1.08
C GLN A 43 -5.50 -28.75 0.37
N GLN A 44 -5.79 -27.64 1.06
CA GLN A 44 -6.43 -26.47 0.45
C GLN A 44 -5.53 -25.76 -0.56
N VAL A 45 -4.23 -25.64 -0.28
CA VAL A 45 -3.27 -25.03 -1.20
C VAL A 45 -3.10 -25.88 -2.46
N GLU A 46 -2.96 -27.20 -2.32
CA GLU A 46 -2.87 -28.11 -3.46
C GLU A 46 -4.15 -28.09 -4.32
N ALA A 47 -5.33 -28.04 -3.69
CA ALA A 47 -6.60 -27.92 -4.39
C ALA A 47 -6.73 -26.60 -5.17
N ALA A 48 -6.33 -25.46 -4.58
CA ALA A 48 -6.38 -24.16 -5.24
C ALA A 48 -5.38 -24.05 -6.41
N VAL A 49 -4.19 -24.63 -6.26
CA VAL A 49 -3.18 -24.69 -7.32
C VAL A 49 -3.65 -25.59 -8.46
N ALA A 50 -4.18 -26.78 -8.15
CA ALA A 50 -4.71 -27.70 -9.15
C ALA A 50 -5.90 -27.11 -9.95
N ALA A 51 -6.78 -26.35 -9.28
CA ALA A 51 -7.89 -25.65 -9.95
C ALA A 51 -7.38 -24.65 -11.01
N ARG A 52 -6.38 -23.82 -10.67
CA ARG A 52 -5.85 -22.82 -11.61
C ARG A 52 -5.12 -23.41 -12.82
N PHE A 53 -4.41 -24.52 -12.64
CA PHE A 53 -3.73 -25.19 -13.75
C PHE A 53 -4.71 -25.92 -14.69
N LYS A 54 -5.89 -26.30 -14.21
CA LYS A 54 -6.93 -26.94 -15.03
C LYS A 54 -7.58 -25.93 -15.99
N ASP A 55 -7.85 -24.71 -15.51
CA ASP A 55 -8.49 -23.66 -16.29
C ASP A 55 -7.57 -23.10 -17.40
N GLN A 56 -6.26 -23.00 -17.15
CA GLN A 56 -5.30 -22.56 -18.18
C GLN A 56 -5.19 -23.52 -19.36
N LYS A 57 -5.15 -24.84 -19.10
CA LYS A 57 -5.07 -25.84 -20.17
C LYS A 57 -6.35 -25.97 -20.97
N LEU A 58 -7.50 -25.69 -20.36
CA LEU A 58 -8.80 -25.72 -21.05
C LEU A 58 -8.89 -24.57 -22.06
N LEU A 59 -8.44 -23.38 -21.68
CA LEU A 59 -8.40 -22.19 -22.53
C LEU A 59 -7.51 -22.40 -23.77
N GLU A 60 -6.32 -22.99 -23.64
CA GLU A 60 -5.43 -23.23 -24.78
C GLU A 60 -6.01 -24.23 -25.79
N VAL A 61 -6.69 -25.28 -25.31
CA VAL A 61 -7.29 -26.32 -26.18
C VAL A 61 -8.53 -25.79 -26.90
N GLU A 62 -9.40 -25.06 -26.20
CA GLU A 62 -10.60 -24.45 -26.82
C GLU A 62 -10.24 -23.42 -27.89
N THR A 63 -9.18 -22.63 -27.65
CA THR A 63 -8.74 -21.63 -28.62
C THR A 63 -8.15 -22.28 -29.88
N ALA A 64 -7.38 -23.36 -29.75
CA ALA A 64 -6.80 -24.08 -30.88
C ALA A 64 -7.87 -24.80 -31.73
N GLN A 65 -8.88 -25.42 -31.10
CA GLN A 65 -9.99 -26.07 -31.82
C GLN A 65 -10.87 -25.06 -32.57
N ALA A 66 -11.14 -23.89 -31.99
CA ALA A 66 -11.94 -22.85 -32.64
C ALA A 66 -11.28 -22.33 -33.93
N ILE A 67 -9.95 -22.21 -33.95
CA ILE A 67 -9.20 -21.78 -35.14
C ILE A 67 -9.20 -22.86 -36.22
N ALA A 68 -8.97 -24.13 -35.85
CA ALA A 68 -8.98 -25.25 -36.79
C ALA A 68 -10.36 -25.45 -37.46
N ALA A 69 -11.44 -25.30 -36.70
CA ALA A 69 -12.80 -25.38 -37.22
C ALA A 69 -13.06 -24.30 -38.28
N ARG A 70 -12.66 -23.04 -38.02
CA ARG A 70 -12.86 -21.93 -38.96
C ARG A 70 -12.10 -22.08 -40.27
N LEU A 71 -10.87 -22.61 -40.25
CA LEU A 71 -10.10 -22.88 -41.47
C LEU A 71 -10.75 -23.95 -42.35
N THR A 72 -11.32 -24.98 -41.72
CA THR A 72 -11.99 -26.07 -42.44
C THR A 72 -13.30 -25.59 -43.09
N ASP A 73 -14.05 -24.73 -42.42
CA ASP A 73 -15.28 -24.16 -42.97
C ASP A 73 -15.00 -23.20 -44.13
N TRP A 74 -13.91 -22.44 -44.08
CA TRP A 74 -13.47 -21.61 -45.21
C TRP A 74 -13.08 -22.43 -46.44
N ALA A 75 -12.41 -23.58 -46.25
CA ALA A 75 -12.05 -24.47 -47.35
C ALA A 75 -13.29 -25.06 -48.05
N LYS A 76 -14.34 -25.43 -47.29
CA LYS A 76 -15.60 -25.92 -47.85
C LYS A 76 -16.36 -24.82 -48.62
N LEU A 77 -16.38 -23.61 -48.07
CA LEU A 77 -17.03 -22.46 -48.71
C LEU A 77 -16.35 -22.14 -50.05
N PHE A 78 -15.02 -22.10 -50.08
CA PHE A 78 -14.25 -21.85 -51.32
C PHE A 78 -14.47 -22.96 -52.36
N GLY A 79 -14.43 -24.23 -51.95
CA GLY A 79 -14.67 -25.36 -52.86
C GLY A 79 -16.04 -25.31 -53.52
N PHE A 80 -17.09 -24.96 -52.76
CA PHE A 80 -18.45 -24.89 -53.27
C PHE A 80 -18.69 -23.64 -54.13
N PHE A 81 -18.31 -22.45 -53.66
CA PHE A 81 -18.64 -21.19 -54.34
C PHE A 81 -17.72 -20.86 -55.52
N VAL A 82 -16.49 -21.39 -55.57
CA VAL A 82 -15.57 -21.17 -56.70
C VAL A 82 -15.51 -22.39 -57.62
N GLY A 83 -15.48 -23.60 -57.04
CA GLY A 83 -15.34 -24.84 -57.82
C GLY A 83 -16.57 -25.16 -58.67
N VAL A 84 -17.77 -25.03 -58.11
CA VAL A 84 -19.02 -25.40 -58.82
C VAL A 84 -19.33 -24.44 -59.99
N PRO A 85 -19.26 -23.10 -59.83
CA PRO A 85 -19.47 -22.20 -60.96
C PRO A 85 -18.40 -22.34 -62.04
N ALA A 86 -17.13 -22.55 -61.68
CA ALA A 86 -16.06 -22.75 -62.65
C ALA A 86 -16.25 -24.04 -63.47
N ALA A 87 -16.64 -25.14 -62.82
CA ALA A 87 -16.95 -26.39 -63.50
C ALA A 87 -18.18 -26.27 -64.42
N LEU A 88 -19.23 -25.57 -63.99
CA LEU A 88 -20.41 -25.29 -64.81
C LEU A 88 -20.10 -24.41 -66.03
N VAL A 89 -19.27 -23.38 -65.86
CA VAL A 89 -18.81 -22.52 -66.96
C VAL A 89 -17.98 -23.32 -67.96
N LEU A 90 -17.05 -24.17 -67.51
CA LEU A 90 -16.27 -25.05 -68.40
C LEU A 90 -17.16 -26.04 -69.18
N LEU A 91 -18.20 -26.56 -68.53
CA LEU A 91 -19.15 -27.50 -69.16
C LEU A 91 -20.05 -26.80 -70.18
N VAL A 92 -20.50 -25.58 -69.90
CA VAL A 92 -21.26 -24.73 -70.83
C VAL A 92 -20.40 -24.28 -72.03
N LEU A 93 -19.13 -23.90 -71.80
CA LEU A 93 -18.19 -23.53 -72.86
C LEU A 93 -17.84 -24.73 -73.77
N ALA A 94 -17.81 -25.95 -73.24
CA ALA A 94 -17.62 -27.18 -74.01
C ALA A 94 -18.84 -27.53 -74.89
N ILE A 95 -20.07 -27.24 -74.43
CA ILE A 95 -21.32 -27.53 -75.16
C ILE A 95 -21.62 -26.46 -76.23
N LEU A 96 -21.25 -25.19 -75.99
CA LEU A 96 -21.63 -24.07 -76.87
C LEU A 96 -20.72 -23.81 -78.07
N GLY A 97 -19.69 -24.63 -78.33
CA GLY A 97 -18.91 -24.60 -79.59
C GLY A 97 -18.57 -23.18 -80.07
N ILE A 98 -17.78 -22.45 -79.28
CA ILE A 98 -17.52 -21.02 -79.43
C ILE A 98 -16.96 -20.71 -80.83
N LYS A 99 -17.79 -20.11 -81.69
CA LYS A 99 -17.49 -19.82 -83.11
C LYS A 99 -16.78 -18.49 -83.35
N THR A 100 -16.34 -17.78 -82.31
CA THR A 100 -15.50 -16.57 -82.44
C THR A 100 -14.36 -16.60 -81.43
N TYR A 101 -13.24 -17.17 -81.86
CA TYR A 101 -11.99 -17.32 -81.09
C TYR A 101 -11.47 -15.96 -80.56
N SER A 102 -11.77 -14.83 -81.22
CA SER A 102 -11.26 -13.51 -80.84
C SER A 102 -11.89 -12.91 -79.57
N ASP A 103 -13.18 -13.14 -79.33
CA ASP A 103 -13.88 -12.60 -78.15
C ASP A 103 -13.52 -13.38 -76.88
N PHE A 104 -13.30 -14.69 -77.00
CA PHE A 104 -12.76 -15.49 -75.91
C PHE A 104 -11.32 -15.05 -75.56
N THR A 105 -10.48 -14.82 -76.56
CA THR A 105 -9.09 -14.40 -76.32
C THR A 105 -9.03 -13.03 -75.62
N SER A 106 -9.90 -12.09 -75.99
CA SER A 106 -9.95 -10.78 -75.33
C SER A 106 -10.50 -10.84 -73.90
N GLN A 107 -11.48 -11.70 -73.62
CA GLN A 107 -11.97 -11.93 -72.25
C GLN A 107 -10.95 -12.66 -71.38
N VAL A 108 -10.24 -13.67 -71.92
CA VAL A 108 -9.16 -14.36 -71.22
C VAL A 108 -8.01 -13.40 -70.91
N GLN A 109 -7.63 -12.53 -71.84
CA GLN A 109 -6.59 -11.51 -71.58
C GLN A 109 -7.03 -10.50 -70.50
N ARG A 110 -8.29 -10.06 -70.50
CA ARG A 110 -8.83 -9.19 -69.44
C ARG A 110 -8.87 -9.90 -68.08
N ALA A 111 -9.33 -11.15 -68.05
CA ALA A 111 -9.36 -11.96 -66.84
C ALA A 111 -7.95 -12.23 -66.31
N GLN A 112 -6.99 -12.53 -67.19
CA GLN A 112 -5.59 -12.71 -66.84
C GLN A 112 -5.01 -11.42 -66.25
N ALA A 113 -5.24 -10.27 -66.89
CA ALA A 113 -4.79 -8.97 -66.38
C ALA A 113 -5.41 -8.64 -65.01
N GLU A 114 -6.69 -8.94 -64.80
CA GLU A 114 -7.35 -8.72 -63.52
C GLU A 114 -6.83 -9.67 -62.42
N VAL A 115 -6.55 -10.94 -62.77
CA VAL A 115 -5.95 -11.93 -61.87
C VAL A 115 -4.52 -11.52 -61.50
N THR A 116 -3.70 -11.08 -62.45
CA THR A 116 -2.35 -10.57 -62.19
C THR A 116 -2.39 -9.36 -61.26
N LYS A 117 -3.30 -8.41 -61.49
CA LYS A 117 -3.48 -7.24 -60.61
C LYS A 117 -3.91 -7.64 -59.19
N LYS A 118 -4.80 -8.64 -59.06
CA LYS A 118 -5.20 -9.18 -57.74
C LYS A 118 -4.07 -9.92 -57.04
N LEU A 119 -3.23 -10.65 -57.79
CA LEU A 119 -2.03 -11.31 -57.27
C LEU A 119 -0.98 -10.30 -56.80
N GLU A 120 -0.75 -9.22 -57.53
CA GLU A 120 0.14 -8.12 -57.09
C GLU A 120 -0.39 -7.45 -55.81
N THR A 121 -1.70 -7.18 -55.76
CA THR A 121 -2.35 -6.60 -54.57
C THR A 121 -2.29 -7.55 -53.36
N ALA A 122 -2.43 -8.86 -53.61
CA ALA A 122 -2.27 -9.89 -52.58
C ALA A 122 -0.82 -9.99 -52.10
N GLY A 123 0.16 -9.89 -53.02
CA GLY A 123 1.58 -9.83 -52.71
C GLY A 123 1.93 -8.64 -51.83
N SER A 124 1.47 -7.44 -52.19
CA SER A 124 1.69 -6.23 -51.38
C SER A 124 1.02 -6.32 -50.00
N SER A 125 -0.16 -6.97 -49.93
CA SER A 125 -0.86 -7.19 -48.65
C SER A 125 -0.12 -8.21 -47.78
N ALA A 126 0.47 -9.25 -48.38
CA ALA A 126 1.28 -10.24 -47.68
C ALA A 126 2.59 -9.66 -47.15
N GLU A 127 3.27 -8.80 -47.93
CA GLU A 127 4.45 -8.07 -47.46
C GLU A 127 4.11 -7.12 -46.31
N LYS A 128 2.98 -6.40 -46.40
CA LYS A 128 2.50 -5.53 -45.31
C LYS A 128 2.19 -6.34 -44.06
N LEU A 129 1.49 -7.47 -44.18
CA LEU A 129 1.20 -8.38 -43.07
C LEU A 129 2.48 -8.92 -42.41
N LYS A 130 3.50 -9.24 -43.22
CA LYS A 130 4.81 -9.64 -42.72
C LYS A 130 5.46 -8.52 -41.90
N GLY A 131 5.47 -7.29 -42.43
CA GLY A 131 6.01 -6.12 -41.72
C GLY A 131 5.26 -5.80 -40.43
N ASP A 132 3.93 -5.89 -40.44
CA ASP A 132 3.10 -5.70 -39.24
C ASP A 132 3.35 -6.80 -38.20
N SER A 133 3.55 -8.05 -38.63
CA SER A 133 3.88 -9.17 -37.74
C SER A 133 5.27 -9.02 -37.09
N GLU A 134 6.27 -8.56 -37.85
CA GLU A 134 7.61 -8.27 -37.32
C GLU A 134 7.55 -7.12 -36.30
N LYS A 135 6.77 -6.07 -36.58
CA LYS A 135 6.54 -4.96 -35.65
C LYS A 135 5.85 -5.43 -34.36
N LEU A 136 4.84 -6.29 -34.47
CA LEU A 136 4.12 -6.83 -33.32
C LEU A 136 5.03 -7.70 -32.44
N ALA A 137 5.90 -8.50 -33.06
CA ALA A 137 6.90 -9.29 -32.32
C ALA A 137 7.86 -8.37 -31.51
N LEU A 138 8.33 -7.28 -32.11
CA LEU A 138 9.17 -6.29 -31.42
C LEU A 138 8.44 -5.58 -30.28
N GLU A 139 7.15 -5.26 -30.45
CA GLU A 139 6.33 -4.67 -29.38
C GLU A 139 6.08 -5.67 -28.25
N TYR A 140 5.86 -6.95 -28.57
CA TYR A 140 5.73 -8.02 -27.59
C TYR A 140 7.01 -8.22 -26.79
N ASP A 141 8.18 -8.22 -27.44
CA ASP A 141 9.47 -8.33 -26.75
C ASP A 141 9.72 -7.14 -25.80
N LYS A 142 9.37 -5.92 -26.22
CA LYS A 142 9.43 -4.74 -25.34
C LYS A 142 8.49 -4.85 -24.15
N LEU A 143 7.27 -5.37 -24.36
CA LEU A 143 6.30 -5.59 -23.29
C LEU A 143 6.78 -6.67 -22.31
N SER A 144 7.34 -7.76 -22.83
CA SER A 144 7.94 -8.85 -22.05
C SER A 144 9.13 -8.36 -21.22
N ALA A 145 10.01 -7.53 -21.80
CA ALA A 145 11.11 -6.91 -21.07
C ALA A 145 10.59 -6.01 -19.92
N ARG A 146 9.59 -5.17 -20.17
CA ARG A 146 8.94 -4.36 -19.12
C ARG A 146 8.33 -5.22 -18.00
N LEU A 147 7.75 -6.37 -18.34
CA LEU A 147 7.19 -7.31 -17.35
C LEU A 147 8.28 -7.95 -16.47
N ARG A 148 9.46 -8.24 -17.03
CA ARG A 148 10.62 -8.72 -16.26
C ARG A 148 11.14 -7.65 -15.30
N ASP A 149 11.16 -6.39 -15.73
CA ASP A 149 11.50 -5.27 -14.84
C ASP A 149 10.51 -5.16 -13.67
N THR A 150 9.22 -5.41 -13.87
CA THR A 150 8.24 -5.43 -12.77
C THR A 150 8.50 -6.54 -11.76
N THR A 151 8.95 -7.73 -12.20
CA THR A 151 9.35 -8.80 -11.27
C THR A 151 10.63 -8.45 -10.50
N ALA A 152 11.57 -7.74 -11.12
CA ALA A 152 12.76 -7.24 -10.42
C ALA A 152 12.39 -6.18 -9.38
N ILE A 153 11.44 -5.29 -9.68
CA ILE A 153 10.87 -4.32 -8.73
C ILE A 153 10.19 -5.05 -7.57
N ALA A 154 9.41 -6.09 -7.82
CA ALA A 154 8.80 -6.88 -6.75
C ALA A 154 9.84 -7.54 -5.83
N ALA A 155 10.92 -8.09 -6.37
CA ALA A 155 12.01 -8.65 -5.58
C ALA A 155 12.78 -7.58 -4.77
N GLN A 156 12.97 -6.39 -5.33
CA GLN A 156 13.52 -5.24 -4.61
C GLN A 156 12.58 -4.77 -3.51
N LEU A 157 11.26 -4.76 -3.75
CA LEU A 157 10.25 -4.44 -2.75
C LEU A 157 10.25 -5.45 -1.60
N ASP A 158 10.38 -6.75 -1.89
CA ASP A 158 10.50 -7.83 -0.89
C ASP A 158 11.80 -7.73 -0.08
N SER A 159 12.90 -7.35 -0.73
CA SER A 159 14.17 -7.12 -0.04
C SER A 159 14.11 -5.89 0.85
N LEU A 160 13.49 -4.80 0.37
CA LEU A 160 13.28 -3.58 1.12
C LEU A 160 12.35 -3.85 2.31
N THR A 161 11.25 -4.57 2.10
CA THR A 161 10.31 -4.99 3.15
C THR A 161 11.03 -5.80 4.24
N ARG A 162 11.92 -6.74 3.87
CA ARG A 162 12.72 -7.49 4.84
C ARG A 162 13.73 -6.62 5.61
N ARG A 163 14.34 -5.63 4.97
CA ARG A 163 15.26 -4.68 5.65
C ARG A 163 14.49 -3.75 6.57
N VAL A 164 13.31 -3.32 6.15
CA VAL A 164 12.37 -2.51 6.93
C VAL A 164 11.87 -3.29 8.15
N ASP A 165 11.55 -4.58 7.99
CA ASP A 165 11.18 -5.50 9.08
C ASP A 165 12.28 -5.66 10.15
N GLN A 166 13.53 -5.32 9.81
CA GLN A 166 14.68 -5.37 10.70
C GLN A 166 15.03 -4.02 11.34
N ILE A 167 14.61 -2.91 10.74
CA ILE A 167 15.05 -1.55 11.12
C ILE A 167 13.95 -0.80 11.87
N GLY A 168 12.69 -1.27 11.85
CA GLY A 168 11.52 -0.62 12.42
C GLY A 168 10.99 -1.22 13.73
N GLU A 169 10.39 -0.38 14.57
CA GLU A 169 9.42 -0.81 15.57
C GLU A 169 8.24 -1.52 14.87
N LYS A 170 7.95 -2.77 15.24
CA LYS A 170 6.95 -3.56 14.49
C LYS A 170 5.54 -3.11 14.85
N VAL A 171 4.82 -2.56 13.87
CA VAL A 171 3.38 -2.35 13.98
C VAL A 171 2.66 -3.65 13.64
N GLY A 172 2.16 -4.32 14.67
CA GLY A 172 1.38 -5.55 14.51
C GLY A 172 -0.08 -5.23 14.30
N ILE A 173 -0.69 -5.72 13.23
CA ILE A 173 -2.14 -5.61 13.03
C ILE A 173 -2.84 -6.67 13.89
N SER A 174 -3.86 -6.27 14.65
CA SER A 174 -4.62 -7.14 15.53
C SER A 174 -5.35 -8.23 14.72
N PRO A 175 -5.42 -9.48 15.20
CA PRO A 175 -6.15 -10.55 14.50
C PRO A 175 -7.64 -10.25 14.30
N THR A 176 -8.23 -9.41 15.16
CA THR A 176 -9.64 -8.99 15.07
C THR A 176 -9.88 -7.90 14.04
N SER A 177 -8.82 -7.31 13.47
CA SER A 177 -8.91 -6.25 12.47
C SER A 177 -9.34 -6.81 11.12
N ASN A 178 -10.47 -6.33 10.61
CA ASN A 178 -10.95 -6.68 9.28
C ASN A 178 -10.29 -5.77 8.21
N VAL A 179 -9.01 -6.00 7.92
CA VAL A 179 -8.26 -5.28 6.88
C VAL A 179 -7.85 -6.20 5.74
N SER A 180 -8.06 -5.74 4.51
CA SER A 180 -7.67 -6.46 3.29
C SER A 180 -6.14 -6.53 3.15
N ALA A 181 -5.64 -7.45 2.32
CA ALA A 181 -4.20 -7.54 2.05
C ALA A 181 -3.60 -6.25 1.48
N SER A 182 -4.34 -5.54 0.62
CA SER A 182 -3.89 -4.26 0.07
C SER A 182 -3.84 -3.16 1.13
N GLN A 183 -4.82 -3.11 2.05
CA GLN A 183 -4.79 -2.18 3.18
C GLN A 183 -3.62 -2.48 4.11
N LYS A 184 -3.34 -3.75 4.41
CA LYS A 184 -2.16 -4.14 5.23
C LYS A 184 -0.86 -3.62 4.62
N ALA A 185 -0.66 -3.79 3.31
CA ALA A 185 0.53 -3.31 2.61
C ALA A 185 0.64 -1.77 2.65
N GLN A 186 -0.48 -1.05 2.45
CA GLN A 186 -0.50 0.42 2.54
C GLN A 186 -0.16 0.91 3.95
N ILE A 187 -0.73 0.29 4.98
CA ILE A 187 -0.46 0.59 6.39
C ILE A 187 1.03 0.38 6.69
N GLN A 188 1.60 -0.76 6.28
CA GLN A 188 3.01 -1.08 6.49
C GLN A 188 3.93 -0.08 5.80
N ALA A 189 3.65 0.27 4.54
CA ALA A 189 4.42 1.27 3.81
C ALA A 189 4.37 2.65 4.47
N ALA A 190 3.18 3.07 4.93
CA ALA A 190 2.98 4.33 5.64
C ALA A 190 3.82 4.39 6.93
N PHE A 191 3.74 3.36 7.79
CA PHE A 191 4.52 3.28 9.02
C PHE A 191 6.02 3.30 8.76
N THR A 192 6.47 2.55 7.78
CA THR A 192 7.89 2.47 7.40
C THR A 192 8.46 3.86 7.09
N GLY A 193 7.79 4.60 6.19
CA GLY A 193 8.24 5.94 5.81
C GLY A 193 8.23 6.90 6.99
N TYR A 194 7.19 6.84 7.82
CA TYR A 194 7.06 7.75 8.96
C TYR A 194 8.05 7.43 10.08
N GLN A 195 8.30 6.16 10.37
CA GLN A 195 9.31 5.72 11.34
C GLN A 195 10.73 6.08 10.92
N GLN A 196 11.04 5.96 9.62
CA GLN A 196 12.32 6.43 9.08
C GLN A 196 12.45 7.94 9.28
N TYR A 197 11.41 8.71 8.92
CA TYR A 197 11.39 10.15 9.10
C TYR A 197 11.63 10.55 10.57
N LEU A 198 10.95 9.93 11.54
CA LEU A 198 11.20 10.20 12.97
C LEU A 198 12.62 9.82 13.39
N GLY A 199 13.16 8.71 12.86
CA GLY A 199 14.56 8.32 13.07
C GLY A 199 15.55 9.39 12.59
N GLU A 200 15.29 10.00 11.44
CA GLU A 200 16.11 11.11 10.92
C GLU A 200 16.04 12.40 11.76
N LEU A 201 14.96 12.59 12.53
CA LEU A 201 14.85 13.67 13.52
C LEU A 201 15.61 13.37 14.81
N GLY A 202 16.03 12.12 15.02
CA GLY A 202 16.76 11.66 16.20
C GLY A 202 15.92 10.85 17.19
N TYR A 203 14.69 10.46 16.83
CA TYR A 203 13.93 9.52 17.65
C TYR A 203 14.55 8.12 17.58
N GLY A 204 15.04 7.65 18.73
CA GLY A 204 15.48 6.27 18.89
C GLY A 204 14.25 5.36 19.00
N GLN A 205 13.99 4.57 17.96
CA GLN A 205 12.89 3.62 17.98
C GLN A 205 12.99 2.67 19.17
N THR A 206 11.85 2.37 19.79
CA THR A 206 11.81 1.37 20.84
C THR A 206 11.80 -0.03 20.22
N LYS A 207 12.27 -1.04 20.96
CA LYS A 207 12.15 -2.45 20.55
C LYS A 207 10.76 -3.01 20.81
N GLU A 208 9.85 -2.19 21.33
CA GLU A 208 8.55 -2.63 21.76
C GLU A 208 7.62 -2.81 20.55
N ARG A 209 6.52 -3.54 20.74
CA ARG A 209 5.56 -3.75 19.66
C ARG A 209 4.37 -2.83 19.89
N VAL A 210 3.99 -2.09 18.86
CA VAL A 210 2.72 -1.33 18.83
C VAL A 210 1.69 -2.17 18.09
N GLU A 211 0.50 -2.30 18.64
CA GLU A 211 -0.62 -2.97 17.98
C GLU A 211 -1.52 -1.97 17.26
N LEU A 212 -1.96 -2.29 16.04
CA LEU A 212 -3.01 -1.57 15.34
C LEU A 212 -4.29 -2.42 15.34
N ASP A 213 -5.36 -1.91 15.93
CA ASP A 213 -6.69 -2.52 15.97
C ASP A 213 -7.69 -1.70 15.15
N VAL A 214 -8.20 -2.28 14.07
CA VAL A 214 -9.09 -1.63 13.10
C VAL A 214 -10.52 -2.11 13.32
N ARG A 215 -11.43 -1.18 13.64
CA ARG A 215 -12.82 -1.50 14.02
C ARG A 215 -13.82 -0.89 13.04
N GLY A 216 -14.89 -1.63 12.73
CA GLY A 216 -15.87 -1.22 11.70
C GLY A 216 -16.85 -0.11 12.13
N ASP A 217 -16.98 0.13 13.43
CA ASP A 217 -18.10 0.86 14.02
C ASP A 217 -17.66 1.82 15.13
N LEU A 218 -16.38 2.17 15.18
CA LEU A 218 -15.81 2.95 16.27
C LEU A 218 -16.44 4.35 16.32
N LEU A 219 -16.56 5.02 15.18
CA LEU A 219 -17.15 6.34 15.11
C LEU A 219 -18.64 6.31 15.49
N GLN A 220 -19.36 5.27 15.07
CA GLN A 220 -20.79 5.13 15.36
C GLN A 220 -21.06 4.81 16.83
N LYS A 221 -20.25 3.93 17.44
CA LYS A 221 -20.47 3.47 18.82
C LYS A 221 -19.82 4.34 19.88
N GLN A 222 -18.70 4.99 19.56
CA GLN A 222 -17.88 5.72 20.54
C GLN A 222 -17.66 7.19 20.16
N GLY A 223 -18.16 7.63 19.01
CA GLY A 223 -17.97 9.02 18.56
C GLY A 223 -16.52 9.38 18.23
N ALA A 224 -15.62 8.40 18.18
CA ALA A 224 -14.19 8.58 17.95
C ALA A 224 -13.78 7.99 16.60
N VAL A 225 -12.90 8.68 15.88
CA VAL A 225 -12.30 8.14 14.65
C VAL A 225 -11.07 7.29 14.94
N ALA A 226 -10.30 7.70 15.94
CA ALA A 226 -9.14 6.97 16.38
C ALA A 226 -8.77 7.38 17.80
N TYR A 227 -8.07 6.50 18.51
CA TYR A 227 -7.46 6.78 19.81
C TYR A 227 -6.33 5.80 20.11
N TYR A 228 -5.44 6.19 21.03
CA TYR A 228 -4.33 5.36 21.49
C TYR A 228 -4.56 4.88 22.93
N GLU A 229 -4.40 3.58 23.16
CA GLU A 229 -4.47 2.92 24.47
C GLU A 229 -3.02 2.74 25.01
N PRO A 230 -2.51 3.64 25.86
CA PRO A 230 -1.10 3.62 26.27
C PRO A 230 -0.71 2.33 27.02
N ASP A 231 -1.60 1.83 27.88
CA ASP A 231 -1.35 0.62 28.68
C ASP A 231 -1.22 -0.65 27.84
N LYS A 232 -1.87 -0.68 26.67
CA LYS A 232 -1.82 -1.81 25.73
C LYS A 232 -0.91 -1.56 24.54
N ARG A 233 -0.35 -0.35 24.43
CA ARG A 233 0.41 0.11 23.26
C ARG A 233 -0.35 -0.13 21.96
N ARG A 234 -1.63 0.22 21.97
CA ARG A 234 -2.55 -0.11 20.89
C ARG A 234 -3.15 1.16 20.30
N MET A 235 -2.97 1.33 19.00
CA MET A 235 -3.70 2.29 18.19
C MET A 235 -5.02 1.65 17.78
N VAL A 236 -6.13 2.33 18.03
CA VAL A 236 -7.46 1.89 17.63
C VAL A 236 -7.99 2.87 16.60
N ILE A 237 -8.34 2.39 15.41
CA ILE A 237 -8.76 3.24 14.28
C ILE A 237 -10.04 2.68 13.67
N ASP A 238 -10.97 3.58 13.35
CA ASP A 238 -12.15 3.22 12.58
C ASP A 238 -11.75 2.81 11.15
N SER A 239 -12.30 1.70 10.67
CA SER A 239 -12.00 1.10 9.36
C SER A 239 -12.16 2.08 8.18
N LYS A 240 -13.06 3.08 8.30
CA LYS A 240 -13.25 4.11 7.28
C LYS A 240 -12.02 5.01 7.10
N TYR A 241 -11.18 5.14 8.13
CA TYR A 241 -10.03 6.04 8.15
C TYR A 241 -8.69 5.31 8.23
N VAL A 242 -8.68 3.97 8.19
CA VAL A 242 -7.44 3.19 8.30
C VAL A 242 -6.45 3.46 7.16
N THR A 243 -6.92 3.91 6.00
CA THR A 243 -6.07 4.27 4.86
C THR A 243 -5.77 5.76 4.80
N GLU A 244 -6.21 6.56 5.78
CA GLU A 244 -5.85 7.98 5.89
C GLU A 244 -4.53 8.09 6.68
N PRO A 245 -3.39 8.37 6.02
CA PRO A 245 -2.08 8.22 6.66
C PRO A 245 -1.89 9.14 7.86
N ILE A 246 -2.45 10.36 7.84
CA ILE A 246 -2.30 11.25 9.00
C ILE A 246 -2.98 10.69 10.24
N VAL A 247 -4.13 10.01 10.12
CA VAL A 247 -4.80 9.41 11.28
C VAL A 247 -3.92 8.31 11.89
N LEU A 248 -3.33 7.45 11.04
CA LEU A 248 -2.36 6.43 11.48
C LEU A 248 -1.16 7.07 12.19
N TYR A 249 -0.55 8.09 11.56
CA TYR A 249 0.64 8.75 12.09
C TYR A 249 0.37 9.46 13.40
N ARG A 250 -0.81 10.05 13.57
CA ARG A 250 -1.21 10.71 14.81
C ARG A 250 -1.28 9.74 15.98
N GLU A 251 -1.96 8.61 15.81
CA GLU A 251 -2.04 7.61 16.90
C GLU A 251 -0.67 7.01 17.22
N TYR A 252 0.19 6.90 16.22
CA TYR A 252 1.58 6.51 16.43
C TYR A 252 2.39 7.59 17.15
N MET A 253 2.13 8.87 16.89
CA MET A 253 2.75 9.94 17.64
C MET A 253 2.33 9.89 19.12
N HIS A 254 1.09 9.57 19.45
CA HIS A 254 0.71 9.33 20.85
C HIS A 254 1.58 8.23 21.48
N HIS A 255 1.82 7.13 20.76
CA HIS A 255 2.77 6.10 21.20
C HIS A 255 4.18 6.67 21.44
N VAL A 256 4.74 7.38 20.47
CA VAL A 256 6.09 7.97 20.54
C VAL A 256 6.22 8.97 21.69
N LEU A 257 5.23 9.84 21.87
CA LEU A 257 5.26 10.92 22.85
C LEU A 257 5.02 10.43 24.28
N MET A 258 4.26 9.35 24.45
CA MET A 258 3.96 8.73 25.74
C MET A 258 4.93 7.58 26.12
N GLY A 259 5.70 7.05 25.16
CA GLY A 259 6.58 5.89 25.31
C GLY A 259 7.52 5.97 26.52
N GLY A 260 7.10 5.36 27.63
CA GLY A 260 7.87 5.28 28.89
C GLY A 260 7.81 6.52 29.78
N ARG A 261 7.05 7.57 29.42
CA ARG A 261 6.97 8.81 30.20
C ARG A 261 5.62 8.91 30.90
N LYS A 262 5.65 9.09 32.22
CA LYS A 262 4.47 9.54 32.97
C LYS A 262 4.30 11.03 32.70
N LEU A 263 3.53 11.38 31.67
CA LEU A 263 3.14 12.77 31.43
C LEU A 263 2.27 13.28 32.57
N GLY A 264 2.30 14.59 32.81
CA GLY A 264 1.33 15.23 33.69
C GLY A 264 -0.08 14.96 33.19
N ASN A 265 -0.97 14.46 34.05
CA ASN A 265 -2.37 14.20 33.70
C ASN A 265 -3.21 15.49 33.78
N SER A 266 -2.77 16.55 33.09
CA SER A 266 -3.46 17.84 33.03
C SER A 266 -3.91 18.14 31.60
N PRO A 267 -5.04 18.82 31.38
CA PRO A 267 -5.50 19.24 30.06
C PRO A 267 -4.42 19.94 29.22
N GLU A 268 -3.58 20.78 29.83
CA GLU A 268 -2.53 21.54 29.15
C GLU A 268 -1.45 20.64 28.55
N HIS A 269 -1.08 19.57 29.25
CA HIS A 269 -0.14 18.56 28.75
C HIS A 269 -0.76 17.80 27.57
N TYR A 270 -2.03 17.41 27.66
CA TYR A 270 -2.74 16.78 26.54
C TYR A 270 -2.87 17.71 25.33
N ALA A 271 -3.12 19.00 25.53
CA ALA A 271 -3.18 19.99 24.45
C ALA A 271 -1.84 20.08 23.71
N LEU A 272 -0.74 20.19 24.45
CA LEU A 272 0.61 20.24 23.87
C LEU A 272 0.94 18.94 23.13
N GLU A 273 0.74 17.80 23.79
CA GLU A 273 0.99 16.47 23.25
C GLU A 273 0.22 16.23 21.96
N SER A 274 -1.10 16.47 21.98
CA SER A 274 -1.97 16.30 20.82
C SER A 274 -1.61 17.29 19.71
N GLY A 275 -1.23 18.53 20.04
CA GLY A 275 -0.72 19.50 19.06
C GLY A 275 0.52 19.01 18.31
N ILE A 276 1.47 18.39 19.02
CA ILE A 276 2.65 17.76 18.41
C ILE A 276 2.23 16.54 17.57
N ALA A 277 1.32 15.71 18.11
CA ALA A 277 0.81 14.51 17.45
C ALA A 277 0.08 14.80 16.14
N TRP A 278 -0.45 16.00 15.93
CA TRP A 278 -0.98 16.45 14.64
C TRP A 278 0.03 17.18 13.77
N TYR A 279 0.85 18.04 14.38
CA TYR A 279 1.84 18.83 13.65
C TYR A 279 2.83 17.95 12.90
N LEU A 280 3.44 16.94 13.54
CA LEU A 280 4.48 16.13 12.90
C LEU A 280 3.96 15.32 11.70
N PRO A 281 2.79 14.65 11.76
CA PRO A 281 2.18 14.04 10.58
C PRO A 281 1.89 15.04 9.46
N CYS A 282 1.31 16.19 9.79
CA CYS A 282 1.00 17.24 8.83
C CYS A 282 2.27 17.78 8.16
N SER A 283 3.32 18.01 8.95
CA SER A 283 4.63 18.43 8.48
C SER A 283 5.21 17.39 7.52
N PHE A 284 5.23 16.10 7.91
CA PHE A 284 5.75 14.99 7.12
C PHE A 284 5.10 14.89 5.73
N VAL A 285 3.76 14.97 5.66
CA VAL A 285 3.06 14.91 4.37
C VAL A 285 3.00 16.26 3.64
N GLY A 286 3.50 17.34 4.27
CA GLY A 286 3.57 18.67 3.67
C GLY A 286 2.23 19.39 3.53
N ARG A 287 1.23 19.10 4.37
CA ARG A 287 -0.09 19.77 4.34
C ARG A 287 -0.45 20.36 5.71
N ALA A 288 -1.08 21.53 5.73
CA ALA A 288 -1.46 22.20 6.97
C ALA A 288 -2.85 21.79 7.47
N GLU A 289 -3.61 21.10 6.63
CA GLU A 289 -4.98 20.67 6.91
C GLU A 289 -5.01 19.26 7.48
N THR A 290 -5.77 19.09 8.55
CA THR A 290 -6.10 17.75 9.04
C THR A 290 -7.20 17.12 8.16
N PRO A 291 -7.34 15.78 8.16
CA PRO A 291 -8.46 15.12 7.51
C PRO A 291 -9.80 15.69 7.98
N ALA A 292 -10.83 15.53 7.13
CA ALA A 292 -12.15 16.15 7.30
C ALA A 292 -12.84 15.92 8.66
N VAL A 293 -12.39 14.93 9.43
CA VAL A 293 -12.92 14.58 10.75
C VAL A 293 -12.77 15.70 11.77
N SER A 294 -11.62 16.39 11.77
CA SER A 294 -11.36 17.46 12.75
C SER A 294 -11.41 18.86 12.16
N ALA A 295 -11.25 18.97 10.83
CA ALA A 295 -11.29 20.24 10.08
C ALA A 295 -10.36 21.35 10.64
N TRP A 296 -9.34 20.97 11.42
CA TRP A 296 -8.35 21.89 11.95
C TRP A 296 -7.44 22.39 10.84
N LYS A 297 -7.10 23.68 10.93
CA LYS A 297 -6.15 24.30 10.00
C LYS A 297 -4.95 24.79 10.79
N LEU A 298 -3.80 24.15 10.57
CA LEU A 298 -2.56 24.54 11.25
C LEU A 298 -2.01 25.90 10.74
N THR A 299 -2.69 26.56 9.80
CA THR A 299 -2.42 27.95 9.41
C THR A 299 -3.15 28.97 10.29
N ASN A 300 -4.04 28.55 11.19
CA ASN A 300 -4.81 29.47 12.03
C ASN A 300 -3.93 30.20 13.07
N GLN A 301 -4.27 31.45 13.36
CA GLN A 301 -3.54 32.30 14.30
C GLN A 301 -4.26 32.48 15.65
N ARG A 302 -4.99 31.44 16.08
CA ARG A 302 -5.69 31.40 17.38
C ARG A 302 -4.72 31.55 18.56
N ARG A 303 -5.21 32.13 19.65
CA ARG A 303 -4.45 32.49 20.87
C ARG A 303 -4.62 31.45 21.96
N PHE A 304 -3.60 31.27 22.80
CA PHE A 304 -3.62 30.31 23.92
C PHE A 304 -4.71 30.60 24.97
N SER A 305 -5.12 31.86 25.10
CA SER A 305 -6.24 32.26 25.98
C SER A 305 -7.60 31.70 25.55
N GLU A 306 -7.73 31.18 24.33
CA GLU A 306 -8.95 30.54 23.83
C GLU A 306 -9.08 29.08 24.30
N ILE A 307 -8.01 28.47 24.83
CA ILE A 307 -8.07 27.13 25.42
C ILE A 307 -8.80 27.24 26.77
N ARG A 308 -10.03 26.73 26.83
CA ARG A 308 -10.83 26.73 28.05
C ARG A 308 -10.37 25.63 29.00
N PRO A 309 -10.59 25.78 30.32
CA PRO A 309 -10.31 24.71 31.27
C PRO A 309 -11.09 23.43 30.92
N GLY A 310 -10.42 22.28 30.96
CA GLY A 310 -11.02 20.96 30.75
C GLY A 310 -10.45 20.20 29.55
N HIS A 311 -10.67 18.88 29.54
CA HIS A 311 -10.07 17.97 28.56
C HIS A 311 -10.61 18.20 27.14
N GLU A 312 -11.88 18.52 26.98
CA GLU A 312 -12.48 18.73 25.66
C GLU A 312 -11.83 19.90 24.92
N SER A 313 -11.77 21.09 25.53
CA SER A 313 -11.15 22.26 24.90
C SER A 313 -9.64 22.08 24.71
N ALA A 314 -8.96 21.39 25.62
CA ALA A 314 -7.57 21.00 25.40
C ALA A 314 -7.38 20.12 24.15
N LEU A 315 -8.25 19.13 23.94
CA LEU A 315 -8.18 18.23 22.79
C LEU A 315 -8.65 18.89 21.48
N VAL A 316 -9.58 19.84 21.54
CA VAL A 316 -10.11 20.52 20.35
C VAL A 316 -9.32 21.79 20.05
N ASP A 317 -9.42 22.79 20.92
CA ASP A 317 -8.80 24.10 20.74
C ASP A 317 -7.29 24.02 20.94
N GLY A 318 -6.86 23.33 21.99
CA GLY A 318 -5.45 23.21 22.34
C GLY A 318 -4.62 22.52 21.26
N THR A 319 -5.12 21.42 20.71
CA THR A 319 -4.51 20.72 19.57
C THR A 319 -4.26 21.66 18.39
N GLU A 320 -5.28 22.41 17.97
CA GLU A 320 -5.18 23.32 16.82
C GLU A 320 -4.23 24.48 17.12
N ILE A 321 -4.35 25.13 18.28
CA ILE A 321 -3.52 26.28 18.67
C ILE A 321 -2.04 25.91 18.74
N TRP A 322 -1.71 24.79 19.40
CA TRP A 322 -0.34 24.28 19.47
C TRP A 322 0.18 23.87 18.10
N GLY A 323 -0.59 23.05 17.37
CA GLY A 323 -0.20 22.59 16.04
C GLY A 323 0.03 23.75 15.06
N ALA A 324 -0.76 24.82 15.16
CA ALA A 324 -0.60 25.99 14.31
C ALA A 324 0.60 26.87 14.69
N ALA A 325 0.92 27.01 15.98
CA ALA A 325 2.15 27.66 16.41
C ALA A 325 3.38 26.91 15.85
N PHE A 326 3.37 25.58 15.89
CA PHE A 326 4.44 24.75 15.32
C PHE A 326 4.54 24.87 13.81
N TRP A 327 3.40 24.90 13.10
CA TRP A 327 3.39 25.13 11.67
C TRP A 327 3.98 26.48 11.28
N GLU A 328 3.73 27.52 12.06
CA GLU A 328 4.34 28.84 11.84
C GLU A 328 5.85 28.83 12.06
N ILE A 329 6.34 28.13 13.09
CA ILE A 329 7.79 27.89 13.29
C ILE A 329 8.40 27.17 12.07
N ARG A 330 7.70 26.17 11.53
CA ARG A 330 8.10 25.44 10.30
C ARG A 330 8.29 26.37 9.10
N GLN A 331 7.45 27.39 8.94
CA GLN A 331 7.58 28.34 7.82
C GLN A 331 8.85 29.20 7.93
N ILE A 332 9.37 29.41 9.14
CA ILE A 332 10.57 30.22 9.38
C ILE A 332 11.84 29.37 9.28
N LEU A 333 11.84 28.20 9.92
CA LEU A 333 13.03 27.35 10.04
C LEU A 333 13.17 26.35 8.88
N GLY A 334 12.09 26.09 8.14
CA GLY A 334 11.97 24.94 7.25
C GLY A 334 11.58 23.67 8.02
N GLN A 335 11.09 22.68 7.26
CA GLN A 335 10.53 21.42 7.78
C GLN A 335 11.47 20.71 8.78
N ARG A 336 12.60 20.20 8.29
CA ARG A 336 13.49 19.34 9.08
C ARG A 336 13.98 20.01 10.37
N ALA A 337 14.33 21.30 10.32
CA ALA A 337 14.84 22.02 11.47
C ALA A 337 13.75 22.26 12.53
N ALA A 338 12.56 22.67 12.12
CA ALA A 338 11.43 22.86 13.04
C ALA A 338 10.98 21.54 13.66
N ASP A 339 10.81 20.49 12.85
CA ASP A 339 10.35 19.18 13.31
C ASP A 339 11.30 18.58 14.35
N LYS A 340 12.61 18.66 14.08
CA LYS A 340 13.64 18.23 15.03
C LYS A 340 13.60 19.05 16.31
N LEU A 341 13.56 20.38 16.20
CA LEU A 341 13.54 21.29 17.35
C LEU A 341 12.34 20.99 18.27
N ILE A 342 11.15 20.81 17.70
CA ILE A 342 9.92 20.54 18.44
C ILE A 342 9.98 19.18 19.13
N LEU A 343 10.44 18.15 18.42
CA LEU A 343 10.57 16.81 18.98
C LEU A 343 11.61 16.77 20.11
N ASP A 344 12.77 17.42 19.92
CA ASP A 344 13.81 17.53 20.95
C ASP A 344 13.29 18.31 22.17
N ALA A 345 12.56 19.41 21.97
CA ALA A 345 11.95 20.18 23.06
C ALA A 345 10.96 19.34 23.87
N TRP A 346 10.14 18.50 23.22
CA TRP A 346 9.26 17.54 23.90
C TRP A 346 10.03 16.60 24.82
N PHE A 347 11.10 15.99 24.33
CA PHE A 347 11.89 15.05 25.13
C PHE A 347 12.72 15.74 26.23
N ARG A 348 13.06 17.02 26.07
CA ARG A 348 13.71 17.85 27.11
C ARG A 348 12.74 18.37 28.17
N LEU A 349 11.47 18.54 27.85
CA LEU A 349 10.44 19.05 28.77
C LEU A 349 10.32 18.11 29.98
N ARG A 350 10.40 18.65 31.21
CA ARG A 350 10.25 17.81 32.41
C ARG A 350 8.77 17.50 32.68
N PRO A 351 8.41 16.27 33.09
CA PRO A 351 7.00 15.94 33.37
C PRO A 351 6.34 16.73 34.51
N ALA A 352 7.15 17.35 35.40
CA ALA A 352 6.69 18.04 36.59
C ALA A 352 6.44 19.56 36.38
N VAL A 353 6.37 20.04 35.14
CA VAL A 353 6.09 21.46 34.88
C VAL A 353 4.66 21.79 35.29
N PRO A 354 4.42 22.82 36.12
CA PRO A 354 3.06 23.23 36.48
C PRO A 354 2.24 23.59 35.22
N PRO A 355 0.96 23.17 35.11
CA PRO A 355 0.18 23.37 33.89
C PRO A 355 0.13 24.82 33.41
N ARG A 356 -0.01 25.79 34.33
CA ARG A 356 -0.01 27.24 34.04
C ARG A 356 1.31 27.77 33.45
N GLU A 357 2.41 27.07 33.67
CA GLU A 357 3.76 27.45 33.23
C GLU A 357 4.19 26.64 31.99
N LEU A 358 3.39 25.67 31.57
CA LEU A 358 3.73 24.71 30.50
C LEU A 358 4.03 25.41 29.18
N ALA A 359 3.15 26.32 28.75
CA ALA A 359 3.29 27.00 27.47
C ALA A 359 4.55 27.87 27.41
N ALA A 360 4.77 28.69 28.44
CA ALA A 360 5.97 29.55 28.56
C ALA A 360 7.25 28.70 28.63
N THR A 361 7.23 27.62 29.42
CA THR A 361 8.38 26.70 29.54
C THR A 361 8.72 26.05 28.21
N PHE A 362 7.71 25.57 27.48
CA PHE A 362 7.93 24.93 26.18
C PHE A 362 8.42 25.93 25.12
N ALA A 363 7.81 27.12 25.06
CA ALA A 363 8.26 28.20 24.19
C ALA A 363 9.71 28.62 24.46
N LYS A 364 10.11 28.64 25.74
CA LYS A 364 11.49 28.90 26.15
C LYS A 364 12.43 27.79 25.66
N LEU A 365 12.04 26.52 25.77
CA LEU A 365 12.83 25.40 25.23
C LEU A 365 13.04 25.53 23.72
N LEU A 366 12.00 25.89 22.97
CA LEU A 366 12.09 26.12 21.51
C LEU A 366 12.97 27.32 21.15
N SER A 367 13.10 28.31 22.04
CA SER A 367 13.82 29.55 21.78
C SER A 367 15.24 29.59 22.37
N GLN A 368 15.74 28.48 22.92
CA GLN A 368 17.06 28.44 23.57
C GLN A 368 18.23 28.46 22.58
N ASP A 369 18.04 27.86 21.41
CA ASP A 369 19.14 27.54 20.50
C ASP A 369 19.01 28.33 19.18
N GLY A 370 19.69 29.48 19.11
CA GLY A 370 20.17 30.02 17.85
C GLY A 370 19.45 31.22 17.23
N THR A 371 19.69 31.39 15.93
CA THR A 371 19.41 32.57 15.11
C THR A 371 17.92 32.96 15.06
N HIS A 372 17.01 32.00 15.24
CA HIS A 372 15.56 32.22 15.11
C HIS A 372 14.84 32.44 16.45
N ALA A 373 15.55 32.49 17.57
CA ALA A 373 14.95 32.57 18.90
C ALA A 373 14.00 33.77 19.07
N ALA A 374 14.35 34.94 18.52
CA ALA A 374 13.48 36.12 18.58
C ALA A 374 12.16 35.92 17.82
N ALA A 375 12.22 35.30 16.63
CA ALA A 375 11.04 35.03 15.82
C ALA A 375 10.12 33.98 16.48
N ILE A 376 10.68 32.95 17.11
CA ILE A 376 9.90 31.96 17.87
C ILE A 376 9.20 32.62 19.06
N ARG A 377 9.92 33.45 19.85
CA ARG A 377 9.31 34.22 20.95
C ARG A 377 8.18 35.12 20.47
N GLU A 378 8.33 35.76 19.32
CA GLU A 378 7.31 36.62 18.72
C GLU A 378 6.03 35.83 18.36
N ILE A 379 6.16 34.61 17.82
CA ILE A 379 5.00 33.73 17.54
C ILE A 379 4.21 33.48 18.83
N PHE A 380 4.90 33.09 19.90
CA PHE A 380 4.25 32.80 21.18
C PHE A 380 3.67 34.06 21.84
N SER A 381 4.38 35.20 21.77
CA SER A 381 3.92 36.47 22.31
C SER A 381 2.62 36.94 21.66
N ARG A 382 2.53 36.92 20.32
CA ARG A 382 1.29 37.25 19.59
C ARG A 382 0.13 36.32 19.96
N ARG A 383 0.43 35.06 20.26
CA ARG A 383 -0.55 34.07 20.72
C ARG A 383 -0.86 34.17 22.23
N GLY A 384 -0.29 35.14 22.94
CA GLY A 384 -0.59 35.45 24.34
C GLY A 384 0.25 34.69 25.37
N VAL A 385 1.39 34.12 24.98
CA VAL A 385 2.33 33.45 25.88
C VAL A 385 3.56 34.33 26.07
N ALA A 386 3.82 34.74 27.32
CA ALA A 386 5.07 35.39 27.67
C ALA A 386 6.20 34.35 27.76
N VAL A 387 7.30 34.57 27.05
CA VAL A 387 8.43 33.63 26.90
C VAL A 387 9.71 34.16 27.53
#